data_AF-A0A497F9S6-F1
#
_entry.id   AF-A0A497F9S6-F1
#
_cell.length_a   1.000
_cell.length_b   1.000
_cell.length_c   1.000
_cell.angle_alpha   90.00
_cell.angle_beta   90.00
_cell.angle_gamma   90.00
#
_symmetry.space_group_name_H-M   'P 1'
#
loop_
_entity.id
_entity.type
_entity.pdbx_description
1 polymer ?
#
loop_
_entity_poly.entity_id
_entity_poly.type
_entity_poly.pdbx_seq_one_letter_code
_entity_poly.pdbx_strand_id
1 'polypeptide(L)'
;MTNRYVYLGKKVKDIGKKGLDRPSEYLAIARAIAQDYKAGRISKKTAHGRFLLLYRLVDKNSKLKVPKSVKERLKRKIKEIWMKTIGGGKVARKRKRKKR
;
A
#
# COMPACT_ATOMS: atom_id res chain seq x y z
N MET A 1 25.55 1.71 25.48
CA MET A 1 25.19 1.25 24.11
C MET A 1 23.82 1.81 23.74
N THR A 2 23.72 2.46 22.60
CA THR A 2 22.68 3.45 22.25
C THR A 2 21.31 2.82 22.08
N ASN A 3 20.36 3.38 22.84
CA ASN A 3 18.96 3.00 22.97
C ASN A 3 18.19 3.29 21.66
N ARG A 4 18.07 2.31 20.75
CA ARG A 4 17.31 2.44 19.50
C ARG A 4 15.84 2.07 19.72
N TYR A 5 15.08 2.95 20.36
CA TYR A 5 13.62 2.85 20.34
C TYR A 5 12.98 4.08 19.70
N VAL A 6 11.80 3.83 19.14
CA VAL A 6 10.71 4.79 18.91
C VAL A 6 10.69 5.51 17.57
N TYR A 7 10.01 4.90 16.60
CA TYR A 7 9.03 5.65 15.82
C TYR A 7 7.66 4.96 15.98
N LEU A 8 6.78 5.57 16.79
CA LEU A 8 5.34 5.28 16.91
C LEU A 8 4.91 3.91 17.49
N GLY A 9 5.59 3.36 18.50
CA GLY A 9 5.02 2.37 19.44
C GLY A 9 4.45 1.07 18.85
N LYS A 10 4.72 0.74 17.58
CA LYS A 10 4.26 -0.49 16.92
C LYS A 10 5.41 -1.13 16.15
N LYS A 11 5.57 -2.45 16.29
CA LYS A 11 6.48 -3.26 15.47
C LYS A 11 6.00 -3.22 14.01
N VAL A 12 6.43 -2.22 13.25
CA VAL A 12 6.30 -2.21 11.80
C VAL A 12 7.50 -2.99 11.27
N LYS A 13 7.28 -4.22 10.81
CA LYS A 13 8.31 -4.96 10.06
C LYS A 13 8.66 -4.13 8.83
N ASP A 14 9.90 -3.66 8.75
CA ASP A 14 10.44 -3.16 7.50
C ASP A 14 10.55 -4.34 6.53
N ILE A 15 9.66 -4.35 5.55
CA ILE A 15 9.65 -5.36 4.48
C ILE A 15 10.70 -4.89 3.48
N GLY A 16 11.77 -5.68 3.36
CA GLY A 16 13.06 -5.32 2.79
C GLY A 16 13.06 -4.83 1.33
N LYS A 17 14.12 -4.06 1.03
CA LYS A 17 14.52 -3.46 -0.25
C LYS A 17 13.35 -2.85 -1.05
N LYS A 18 12.88 -1.68 -0.62
CA LYS A 18 11.87 -0.86 -1.32
C LYS A 18 12.55 0.29 -2.05
N GLY A 19 12.67 0.15 -3.35
CA GLY A 19 13.13 1.22 -4.23
C GLY A 19 12.06 2.26 -4.51
N LEU A 20 10.79 1.93 -4.76
CA LEU A 20 9.88 2.86 -5.50
C LEU A 20 10.52 3.40 -6.80
N ASP A 21 11.58 2.77 -7.28
CA ASP A 21 12.34 3.20 -8.47
C ASP A 21 11.69 2.60 -9.72
N ARG A 22 10.89 1.53 -9.54
CA ARG A 22 10.20 0.81 -10.62
C ARG A 22 8.68 0.84 -10.49
N PRO A 23 7.92 1.01 -11.59
CA PRO A 23 6.45 0.96 -11.59
C PRO A 23 5.86 -0.33 -10.97
N SER A 24 6.55 -1.46 -11.14
CA SER A 24 6.13 -2.75 -10.58
C SER A 24 6.10 -2.75 -9.04
N GLU A 25 6.98 -1.99 -8.38
CA GLU A 25 7.03 -1.89 -6.92
C GLU A 25 5.80 -1.16 -6.37
N TYR A 26 5.36 -0.08 -7.03
CA TYR A 26 4.13 0.60 -6.68
C TYR A 26 2.93 -0.35 -6.76
N LEU A 27 2.85 -1.18 -7.81
CA LEU A 27 1.78 -2.17 -7.95
C LEU A 27 1.86 -3.25 -6.86
N ALA A 28 3.06 -3.71 -6.51
CA ALA A 28 3.26 -4.67 -5.43
C ALA A 28 2.78 -4.10 -4.09
N ILE A 29 3.12 -2.84 -3.79
CA ILE A 29 2.67 -2.14 -2.57
C ILE A 29 1.14 -1.96 -2.58
N ALA A 30 0.54 -1.55 -3.71
CA ALA A 30 -0.91 -1.43 -3.83
C ALA A 30 -1.63 -2.75 -3.53
N ARG A 31 -1.11 -3.87 -4.06
CA ARG A 31 -1.63 -5.22 -3.80
C ARG A 31 -1.46 -5.64 -2.34
N ALA A 32 -0.32 -5.33 -1.72
CA ALA A 32 -0.08 -5.61 -0.32
C ALA A 32 -1.06 -4.86 0.59
N ILE A 33 -1.31 -3.57 0.33
CA ILE A 33 -2.32 -2.78 1.04
C ILE A 33 -3.72 -3.42 0.89
N ALA A 34 -4.07 -3.83 -0.33
CA ALA A 34 -5.35 -4.50 -0.59
C ALA A 34 -5.47 -5.83 0.18
N GLN A 35 -4.41 -6.63 0.22
CA GLN A 35 -4.38 -7.89 0.94
C GLN A 35 -4.46 -7.69 2.45
N ASP A 36 -3.74 -6.72 3.00
CA ASP A 36 -3.80 -6.38 4.44
C ASP A 36 -5.19 -5.90 4.85
N TYR A 37 -5.85 -5.11 4.00
CA TYR A 37 -7.24 -4.70 4.23
C TYR A 37 -8.20 -5.91 4.17
N LYS A 38 -8.10 -6.73 3.12
CA LYS A 38 -8.93 -7.95 2.97
C LYS A 38 -8.72 -8.95 4.10
N ALA A 39 -7.51 -9.04 4.64
CA ALA A 39 -7.18 -9.87 5.79
C ALA A 39 -7.60 -9.25 7.14
N GLY A 40 -8.15 -8.02 7.14
CA GLY A 40 -8.55 -7.31 8.35
C GLY A 40 -7.38 -6.84 9.22
N ARG A 41 -6.15 -6.81 8.69
CA ARG A 41 -4.96 -6.34 9.41
C ARG A 41 -4.91 -4.82 9.54
N ILE A 42 -5.55 -4.11 8.62
CA ILE A 42 -5.64 -2.64 8.61
C ILE A 42 -7.09 -2.19 8.38
N SER A 43 -7.45 -1.05 8.98
CA SER A 43 -8.78 -0.46 8.82
C SER A 43 -8.98 0.12 7.41
N LYS A 44 -10.24 0.35 7.01
CA LYS A 44 -10.58 1.06 5.76
C LYS A 44 -9.91 2.43 5.67
N LYS A 45 -9.93 3.21 6.78
CA LYS A 45 -9.28 4.52 6.88
C LYS A 45 -7.77 4.42 6.65
N THR A 46 -7.12 3.43 7.28
CA THR A 46 -5.68 3.18 7.11
C THR A 46 -5.35 2.76 5.69
N ALA A 47 -6.12 1.84 5.09
CA ALA A 47 -5.93 1.41 3.72
C ALA A 47 -6.09 2.58 2.74
N HIS A 48 -7.13 3.40 2.91
CA HIS A 48 -7.39 4.60 2.11
C HIS A 48 -6.23 5.60 2.17
N GLY A 49 -5.73 5.91 3.39
CA GLY A 49 -4.58 6.78 3.56
C GLY A 49 -3.31 6.25 2.87
N ARG A 50 -3.07 4.93 2.95
CA ARG A 50 -1.92 4.29 2.28
C ARG A 50 -2.05 4.33 0.75
N PHE A 51 -3.23 4.09 0.19
CA PHE A 51 -3.47 4.22 -1.25
C PHE A 51 -3.29 5.67 -1.73
N LEU A 52 -3.80 6.64 -0.98
CA LEU A 52 -3.66 8.06 -1.32
C LEU A 52 -2.19 8.50 -1.30
N LEU A 53 -1.43 8.08 -0.29
CA LEU A 53 0.00 8.34 -0.22
C LEU A 53 0.73 7.75 -1.43
N LEU A 54 0.46 6.47 -1.73
CA LEU A 54 1.07 5.78 -2.87
C LEU A 54 0.75 6.47 -4.21
N TYR A 55 -0.49 6.93 -4.39
CA TYR A 55 -0.92 7.69 -5.57
C TYR A 55 -0.13 9.00 -5.73
N ARG A 56 0.06 9.75 -4.64
CA ARG A 56 0.83 11.01 -4.64
C ARG A 56 2.32 10.78 -4.89
N LEU A 57 2.87 9.68 -4.38
CA LEU A 57 4.27 9.31 -4.58
C LEU A 57 4.62 9.00 -6.04
N VAL A 58 3.64 8.64 -6.89
CA VAL A 58 3.89 8.45 -8.32
C VAL A 58 4.34 9.75 -9.00
N ASP A 59 3.77 10.89 -8.58
CA ASP A 59 4.15 12.20 -9.14
C ASP A 59 5.41 12.76 -8.48
N LYS A 60 5.47 12.65 -7.15
CA LYS A 60 6.53 13.29 -6.34
C LYS A 60 7.87 12.57 -6.36
N ASN A 61 7.92 11.29 -6.74
CA ASN A 61 9.18 10.56 -6.72
C ASN A 61 10.04 10.94 -7.93
N SER A 62 11.07 11.75 -7.69
CA SER A 62 12.06 12.16 -8.69
C SER A 62 12.95 11.01 -9.17
N LYS A 63 13.08 9.93 -8.39
CA LYS A 63 13.82 8.71 -8.78
C LYS A 63 13.09 7.88 -9.83
N LEU A 64 11.78 8.03 -9.94
CA LEU A 64 10.96 7.35 -10.94
C LEU A 64 11.13 8.06 -12.30
N LYS A 65 12.24 7.76 -12.99
CA LYS A 65 12.57 8.23 -14.34
C LYS A 65 11.77 7.48 -15.40
N VAL A 66 10.45 7.63 -15.37
CA VAL A 66 9.55 7.06 -16.39
C VAL A 66 8.73 8.17 -17.08
N PRO A 67 8.36 7.98 -18.35
CA PRO A 67 7.50 8.93 -19.07
C PRO A 67 6.18 9.19 -18.35
N LYS A 68 5.60 10.38 -18.58
CA LYS A 68 4.30 10.77 -18.00
C LYS A 68 3.19 9.76 -18.30
N SER A 69 3.15 9.21 -19.52
CA SER A 69 2.19 8.17 -19.93
C SER A 69 2.27 6.90 -19.06
N VAL A 70 3.48 6.51 -18.65
CA VAL A 70 3.71 5.37 -17.75
C VAL A 70 3.23 5.70 -16.34
N LYS A 71 3.50 6.91 -15.84
CA LYS A 71 3.00 7.38 -14.54
C LYS A 71 1.47 7.40 -14.49
N GLU A 72 0.82 7.87 -15.54
CA GLU A 72 -0.64 7.88 -15.66
C GLU A 72 -1.23 6.47 -15.70
N ARG A 73 -0.62 5.56 -16.48
CA ARG A 73 -1.03 4.14 -16.51
C ARG A 73 -0.86 3.49 -15.14
N LEU A 74 0.21 3.81 -14.43
CA LEU A 74 0.46 3.33 -13.08
C LEU A 74 -0.60 3.83 -12.10
N LYS A 75 -0.91 5.13 -12.14
CA LYS A 75 -1.98 5.75 -11.35
C LYS A 75 -3.34 5.11 -11.61
N ARG A 76 -3.70 4.86 -12.87
CA ARG A 76 -4.94 4.16 -13.25
C ARG A 76 -5.01 2.78 -12.59
N LYS A 77 -3.96 1.97 -12.71
CA LYS A 77 -3.89 0.65 -12.08
C LYS A 77 -3.99 0.70 -10.55
N ILE A 78 -3.33 1.66 -9.90
CA ILE A 78 -3.43 1.86 -8.44
C ILE A 78 -4.87 2.23 -8.06
N LYS A 79 -5.50 3.14 -8.82
CA LYS A 79 -6.89 3.56 -8.61
C LYS A 79 -7.86 2.40 -8.79
N GLU A 80 -7.68 1.56 -9.81
CA GLU A 80 -8.48 0.34 -10.03
C GLU A 80 -8.40 -0.61 -8.82
N ILE A 81 -7.19 -0.90 -8.33
CA ILE A 81 -7.00 -1.75 -7.14
C ILE A 81 -7.67 -1.11 -5.93
N TRP A 82 -7.50 0.19 -5.74
CA TRP A 82 -8.08 0.94 -4.64
C TRP A 82 -9.62 0.89 -4.66
N MET A 83 -10.23 1.19 -5.81
CA MET A 83 -11.69 1.15 -5.99
C MET A 83 -12.24 -0.27 -5.80
N LYS A 84 -11.59 -1.28 -6.39
CA LYS A 84 -11.99 -2.69 -6.21
C LYS A 84 -11.89 -3.15 -4.75
N THR A 85 -10.98 -2.56 -3.98
CA THR A 85 -10.74 -2.92 -2.58
C THR A 85 -11.67 -2.18 -1.62
N ILE A 86 -11.87 -0.87 -1.83
CA ILE A 86 -12.53 0.02 -0.87
C ILE A 86 -13.90 0.52 -1.37
N GLY A 87 -14.05 0.69 -2.69
CA GLY A 87 -15.27 1.16 -3.36
C GLY A 87 -16.33 0.08 -3.58
N GLY A 88 -15.95 -1.20 -3.53
CA GLY A 88 -16.88 -2.33 -3.48
C GLY A 88 -17.41 -2.54 -2.05
N GLY A 89 -18.47 -1.81 -1.68
CA GLY A 89 -19.29 -2.21 -0.54
C GLY A 89 -19.70 -3.68 -0.71
N LYS A 90 -19.47 -4.51 0.32
CA LYS A 90 -19.77 -5.96 0.37
C LYS A 90 -18.74 -6.88 -0.34
N VAL A 91 -17.49 -6.94 0.14
CA VAL A 91 -16.70 -8.18 0.00
C VAL A 91 -16.75 -8.94 1.31
N ALA A 92 -17.55 -10.01 1.26
CA ALA A 92 -17.86 -10.99 2.29
C ALA A 92 -16.72 -11.31 3.27
N ARG A 93 -17.02 -11.06 4.55
CA ARG A 93 -16.82 -11.93 5.71
C ARG A 93 -16.01 -13.22 5.44
N LYS A 94 -14.71 -13.23 5.73
CA LYS A 94 -14.02 -14.44 6.26
C LYS A 94 -13.12 -14.07 7.43
N ARG A 95 -13.72 -14.10 8.63
CA ARG A 95 -13.02 -14.35 9.89
C ARG A 95 -12.25 -15.67 9.72
N LYS A 96 -10.92 -15.62 9.67
CA LYS A 96 -10.08 -16.72 10.19
C LYS A 96 -9.23 -16.16 11.32
N ARG A 97 -9.84 -16.07 12.50
CA ARG A 97 -9.10 -16.12 13.76
C ARG A 97 -8.40 -17.47 13.78
N LYS A 98 -7.08 -17.51 13.54
CA LYS A 98 -6.28 -18.67 13.91
C LYS A 98 -5.62 -18.33 15.24
N LYS A 99 -6.30 -18.73 16.32
CA LYS A 99 -5.73 -18.90 17.66
C LYS A 99 -4.63 -19.97 17.52
N ARG A 100 -3.43 -19.67 18.00
CA ARG A 100 -2.48 -20.63 18.52
C ARG A 100 -1.74 -19.92 19.64
#